data_AF-A0A4S4K8D7-F1
#
_entry.id   AF-A0A4S4K8D7-F1
#
_cell.length_a   1.000
_cell.length_b   1.000
_cell.length_c   1.000
_cell.angle_alpha   90.00
_cell.angle_beta   90.00
_cell.angle_gamma   90.00
#
_symmetry.space_group_name_H-M   'P 1'
#
loop_
_entity.id
_entity.type
_entity.pdbx_description
1 polymer ?
#
loop_
_entity_poly.entity_id
_entity_poly.type
_entity_poly.pdbx_seq_one_letter_code
_entity_poly.pdbx_strand_id
1 'polypeptide(L)'
;MLANDLFSYAKEKLSNSDGKNIMRILQEKDGLNLDYTQAVDRVKIMLREKEQEYISAGTACLEDHELGKDPDVRRWIASLPYVMTGNVIWSQQTARYKIKSMPEGILFPSITYALEQTPADGAGKNTFTSYE
;
A
#
# COMPACT_ATOMS: atom_id res chain seq x y z
N MET A 1 -1.32 -1.34 -6.80
CA MET A 1 -0.85 -0.56 -7.97
C MET A 1 0.32 0.33 -7.58
N LEU A 2 0.14 1.35 -6.72
CA LEU A 2 1.22 2.26 -6.29
C LEU A 2 2.52 1.58 -5.82
N ALA A 3 2.41 0.58 -4.93
CA ALA A 3 3.59 -0.15 -4.47
C ALA A 3 4.28 -0.91 -5.61
N ASN A 4 3.52 -1.59 -6.49
CA ASN A 4 4.10 -2.27 -7.65
C ASN A 4 4.88 -1.26 -8.51
N ASP A 5 4.25 -0.14 -8.87
CA ASP A 5 4.84 0.85 -9.76
C ASP A 5 6.12 1.44 -9.19
N LEU A 6 6.14 1.70 -7.87
CA LEU A 6 7.33 2.16 -7.16
C LEU A 6 8.49 1.16 -7.26
N PHE A 7 8.24 -0.12 -6.94
CA PHE A 7 9.30 -1.15 -6.94
C PHE A 7 9.67 -1.63 -8.35
N SER A 8 8.77 -1.55 -9.31
CA SER A 8 9.00 -1.95 -10.70
C SER A 8 9.62 -0.86 -11.56
N TYR A 9 9.59 0.41 -11.12
CA TYR A 9 9.99 1.56 -11.94
C TYR A 9 11.37 1.41 -12.58
N ALA A 10 12.39 1.02 -11.81
CA ALA A 10 13.75 0.86 -12.34
C ALA A 10 13.81 -0.17 -13.47
N LYS A 11 13.06 -1.28 -13.33
CA LYS A 11 12.96 -2.33 -14.34
C LYS A 11 12.21 -1.84 -15.57
N GLU A 12 11.07 -1.18 -15.37
CA GLU A 12 10.22 -0.68 -16.46
C GLU A 12 10.90 0.43 -17.26
N LYS A 13 11.68 1.27 -16.59
CA LYS A 13 12.50 2.31 -17.22
C LYS A 13 13.57 1.71 -18.14
N LEU A 14 14.26 0.65 -17.69
CA LEU A 14 15.25 -0.04 -18.52
C LEU A 14 14.66 -0.69 -19.76
N SER A 15 13.39 -1.12 -19.69
CA SER A 15 12.67 -1.69 -20.84
C SER A 15 11.84 -0.68 -21.62
N ASN A 16 11.93 0.63 -21.31
CA ASN A 16 11.12 1.70 -21.91
C ASN A 16 9.61 1.41 -21.88
N SER A 17 9.15 0.75 -20.81
CA SER A 17 7.75 0.33 -20.61
C SER A 17 7.08 1.04 -19.43
N ASP A 18 7.68 2.12 -18.92
CA ASP A 18 7.27 2.88 -17.75
C ASP A 18 6.23 3.98 -18.06
N GLY A 19 5.70 4.06 -19.27
CA GLY A 19 4.76 5.12 -19.69
C GLY A 19 3.44 5.22 -18.91
N LYS A 20 3.08 4.18 -18.14
CA LYS A 20 1.93 4.15 -17.22
C LYS A 20 2.36 4.12 -15.74
N ASN A 21 3.65 4.11 -15.47
CA ASN A 21 4.19 4.04 -14.12
C ASN A 21 4.01 5.40 -13.42
N ILE A 22 3.50 5.38 -12.18
CA ILE A 22 3.28 6.61 -11.42
C ILE A 22 4.56 7.44 -11.25
N MET A 23 5.73 6.81 -11.14
CA MET A 23 7.01 7.50 -11.03
C MET A 23 7.26 8.35 -12.28
N ARG A 24 7.08 7.77 -13.48
CA ARG A 24 7.22 8.49 -14.76
C ARG A 24 6.21 9.63 -14.87
N ILE A 25 4.97 9.40 -14.46
CA ILE A 25 3.90 10.41 -14.49
C ILE A 25 4.24 11.60 -13.58
N LEU A 26 4.69 11.35 -12.35
CA LEU A 26 5.07 12.40 -11.40
C LEU A 26 6.29 13.21 -11.86
N GLN A 27 7.22 12.57 -12.58
CA GLN A 27 8.42 13.22 -13.09
C GLN A 27 8.16 14.06 -14.35
N GLU A 28 7.12 13.75 -15.14
CA GLU A 28 6.96 14.35 -16.48
C GLU A 28 5.59 14.96 -16.81
N LYS A 29 4.51 14.52 -16.16
CA LYS A 29 3.14 14.82 -16.63
C LYS A 29 2.31 15.68 -15.68
N ASP A 30 2.60 15.68 -14.39
CA ASP A 30 1.75 16.38 -13.40
C ASP A 30 2.12 17.84 -13.13
N GLY A 31 2.97 18.47 -13.97
CA GLY A 31 3.43 19.85 -13.76
C GLY A 31 4.30 20.07 -12.52
N LEU A 32 4.50 19.01 -11.71
CA LEU A 32 5.33 19.00 -10.52
C LEU A 32 6.82 18.88 -10.85
N ASN A 33 7.18 18.27 -12.00
CA ASN A 33 8.55 18.00 -12.44
C ASN A 33 9.45 17.48 -11.29
N LEU A 34 8.91 16.53 -10.53
CA LEU A 34 9.59 16.03 -9.34
C LEU A 34 10.88 15.33 -9.73
N ASP A 35 11.94 15.54 -8.95
CA ASP A 35 13.09 14.63 -9.01
C ASP A 35 12.69 13.22 -8.51
N TYR A 36 13.60 12.25 -8.67
CA TYR A 36 13.32 10.87 -8.26
C TYR A 36 12.92 10.76 -6.78
N THR A 37 13.65 11.43 -5.89
CA THR A 37 13.43 11.36 -4.44
C THR A 37 12.09 11.97 -4.08
N GLN A 38 11.77 13.13 -4.64
CA GLN A 38 10.48 13.80 -4.46
C GLN A 38 9.31 12.95 -4.98
N ALA A 39 9.48 12.28 -6.12
CA ALA A 39 8.48 11.36 -6.65
C ALA A 39 8.28 10.15 -5.73
N VAL A 40 9.37 9.56 -5.21
CA VAL A 40 9.29 8.47 -4.23
C VAL A 40 8.53 8.91 -2.98
N ASP A 41 8.84 10.09 -2.45
CA ASP A 41 8.20 10.61 -1.25
C ASP A 41 6.72 10.94 -1.50
N ARG A 42 6.38 11.47 -2.67
CA ARG A 42 4.97 11.64 -3.05
C ARG A 42 4.23 10.31 -3.12
N VAL A 43 4.82 9.27 -3.69
CA VAL A 43 4.20 7.93 -3.74
C VAL A 43 4.03 7.34 -2.33
N LYS A 44 4.98 7.54 -1.42
CA LYS A 44 4.83 7.13 -0.01
C LYS A 44 3.64 7.82 0.66
N ILE A 45 3.47 9.13 0.41
CA ILE A 45 2.32 9.88 0.91
C ILE A 45 1.02 9.31 0.32
N MET A 46 0.98 9.06 -1.00
CA MET A 46 -0.21 8.47 -1.66
C MET A 46 -0.55 7.07 -1.11
N LEU A 47 0.44 6.25 -0.78
CA LEU A 47 0.22 4.95 -0.14
C LEU A 47 -0.46 5.11 1.23
N ARG A 48 -0.05 6.12 2.01
CA ARG A 48 -0.69 6.44 3.30
C ARG A 48 -2.09 7.01 3.13
N GLU A 49 -2.29 7.92 2.19
CA GLU A 49 -3.62 8.45 1.85
C GLU A 49 -4.58 7.30 1.51
N LYS A 50 -4.14 6.31 0.73
CA LYS A 50 -4.98 5.14 0.38
C LYS A 50 -5.27 4.22 1.56
N GLU A 51 -4.33 4.05 2.48
CA GLU A 51 -4.55 3.32 3.73
C GLU A 51 -5.59 4.04 4.61
N GLN A 52 -5.50 5.37 4.74
CA GLN A 52 -6.46 6.17 5.49
C GLN A 52 -7.87 6.16 4.87
N GLU A 53 -7.95 6.28 3.54
CA GLU A 53 -9.22 6.12 2.80
C GLU A 53 -9.86 4.75 3.10
N TYR A 54 -9.05 3.69 3.11
CA TYR A 54 -9.51 2.36 3.47
C TYR A 54 -9.99 2.29 4.93
N ILE A 55 -9.24 2.83 5.89
CA ILE A 55 -9.61 2.80 7.32
C ILE A 55 -10.97 3.49 7.52
N SER A 56 -11.14 4.66 6.90
CA SER A 56 -12.41 5.40 6.95
C SER A 56 -13.57 4.61 6.32
N ALA A 57 -13.38 4.09 5.11
CA ALA A 57 -14.42 3.33 4.41
C ALA A 57 -14.76 2.00 5.09
N GLY A 58 -13.73 1.29 5.59
CA GLY A 58 -13.88 0.05 6.34
C GLY A 58 -14.64 0.28 7.64
N THR A 59 -14.33 1.35 8.38
CA THR A 59 -15.07 1.72 9.60
C THR A 59 -16.54 1.99 9.29
N ALA A 60 -16.81 2.84 8.30
CA ALA A 60 -18.19 3.13 7.87
C ALA A 60 -18.96 1.87 7.43
N CYS A 61 -18.29 0.94 6.75
CA CYS A 61 -18.89 -0.34 6.34
C CYS A 61 -19.24 -1.23 7.55
N LEU A 62 -18.37 -1.29 8.56
CA LEU A 62 -18.59 -2.11 9.76
C LEU A 62 -19.61 -1.50 10.73
N GLU A 63 -19.80 -0.18 10.69
CA GLU A 63 -20.79 0.55 11.48
C GLU A 63 -22.16 0.63 10.79
N ASP A 64 -22.25 0.27 9.51
CA ASP A 64 -23.52 0.25 8.79
C ASP A 64 -24.50 -0.75 9.41
N HIS A 65 -25.77 -0.32 9.50
CA HIS A 65 -26.84 -1.05 10.16
C HIS A 65 -27.19 -2.39 9.51
N GLU A 66 -26.91 -2.59 8.22
CA GLU A 66 -27.17 -3.85 7.52
C GLU A 66 -25.87 -4.58 7.19
N LEU A 67 -24.94 -3.91 6.51
CA LEU A 67 -23.67 -4.51 6.07
C LEU A 67 -22.77 -4.89 7.25
N GLY A 68 -22.76 -4.09 8.32
CA GLY A 68 -21.94 -4.33 9.50
C GLY A 68 -22.36 -5.56 10.33
N LYS A 69 -23.57 -6.09 10.09
CA LYS A 69 -24.09 -7.31 10.74
C LYS A 69 -23.67 -8.59 10.02
N ASP A 70 -23.31 -8.52 8.74
CA ASP A 70 -22.94 -9.68 7.95
C ASP A 70 -21.52 -10.16 8.35
N PRO A 71 -21.37 -11.36 8.94
CA PRO A 71 -20.07 -11.87 9.36
C PRO A 71 -19.09 -12.04 8.20
N ASP A 72 -19.57 -12.29 6.98
CA ASP A 72 -18.72 -12.41 5.80
C ASP A 72 -18.17 -11.06 5.37
N VAL A 73 -18.99 -10.02 5.41
CA VAL A 73 -18.55 -8.64 5.19
C VAL A 73 -17.51 -8.23 6.23
N ARG A 74 -17.79 -8.48 7.52
CA ARG A 74 -16.86 -8.14 8.61
C ARG A 74 -15.50 -8.81 8.44
N ARG A 75 -15.50 -10.12 8.15
CA ARG A 75 -14.29 -10.90 7.89
C ARG A 75 -13.55 -10.40 6.65
N TRP A 76 -14.28 -10.09 5.59
CA TRP A 76 -13.70 -9.57 4.35
C TRP A 76 -12.99 -8.24 4.59
N ILE A 77 -13.65 -7.27 5.22
CA ILE A 77 -13.06 -5.98 5.58
C ILE A 77 -11.82 -6.20 6.45
N ALA A 78 -11.91 -6.97 7.55
CA ALA A 78 -10.75 -7.24 8.40
C ALA A 78 -9.56 -7.91 7.69
N SER A 79 -9.79 -8.56 6.54
CA SER A 79 -8.75 -9.25 5.78
C SER A 79 -8.02 -8.36 4.77
N LEU A 80 -8.66 -7.32 4.26
CA LEU A 80 -8.10 -6.44 3.22
C LEU A 80 -6.76 -5.76 3.60
N PRO A 81 -6.52 -5.35 4.86
CA PRO A 81 -5.23 -4.78 5.27
C PRO A 81 -4.04 -5.69 5.01
N TYR A 82 -4.21 -7.01 5.17
CA TYR A 82 -3.13 -7.97 4.92
C TYR A 82 -2.67 -7.93 3.46
N VAL A 83 -3.55 -7.62 2.51
CA VAL A 83 -3.18 -7.47 1.10
C VAL A 83 -2.39 -6.19 0.89
N MET A 84 -2.79 -5.07 1.52
CA MET A 84 -2.11 -3.79 1.38
C MET A 84 -0.69 -3.83 1.95
N THR A 85 -0.55 -4.22 3.23
CA THR A 85 0.74 -4.33 3.91
C THR A 85 1.57 -5.47 3.32
N GLY A 86 0.94 -6.62 3.07
CA GLY A 86 1.61 -7.81 2.51
C GLY A 86 2.21 -7.53 1.14
N ASN A 87 1.52 -6.79 0.27
CA ASN A 87 2.06 -6.42 -1.04
C ASN A 87 3.31 -5.55 -0.94
N VAL A 88 3.38 -4.61 0.02
CA VAL A 88 4.58 -3.78 0.24
C VAL A 88 5.73 -4.63 0.75
N ILE A 89 5.51 -5.44 1.78
CA ILE A 89 6.54 -6.32 2.36
C ILE A 89 7.08 -7.27 1.30
N TRP A 90 6.19 -7.95 0.57
CA TRP A 90 6.56 -8.85 -0.51
C TRP A 90 7.40 -8.14 -1.58
N SER A 91 7.03 -6.91 -1.96
CA SER A 91 7.75 -6.15 -2.98
C SER A 91 9.18 -5.77 -2.56
N GLN A 92 9.43 -5.54 -1.26
CA GLN A 92 10.78 -5.28 -0.75
C GLN A 92 11.67 -6.53 -0.75
N GLN A 93 11.07 -7.72 -0.65
CA GLN A 93 11.82 -8.97 -0.46
C GLN A 93 12.01 -9.76 -1.75
N THR A 94 11.03 -9.69 -2.66
CA THR A 94 10.97 -10.49 -3.87
C THR A 94 12.17 -10.25 -4.80
N ALA A 95 12.63 -11.32 -5.46
CA ALA A 95 13.65 -11.23 -6.50
C ALA A 95 13.12 -10.53 -7.78
N ARG A 96 11.79 -10.44 -7.94
CA ARG A 96 11.13 -9.86 -9.14
C ARG A 96 11.62 -8.45 -9.48
N TYR A 97 11.95 -7.65 -8.47
CA TYR A 97 12.37 -6.24 -8.61
C TYR A 97 13.87 -6.04 -8.41
N LYS A 98 14.61 -7.10 -8.07
CA LYS A 98 16.07 -7.05 -7.90
C LYS A 98 16.74 -7.18 -9.26
N ILE A 99 16.86 -6.05 -9.95
CA ILE A 99 17.60 -5.95 -11.22
C ILE A 99 19.11 -5.89 -10.97
N LYS A 100 19.90 -6.36 -11.94
CA LYS A 100 21.37 -6.50 -11.80
C LYS A 100 22.09 -5.17 -11.55
N SER A 101 21.56 -4.08 -12.11
CA SER A 101 22.09 -2.73 -11.98
C SER A 101 20.95 -1.73 -11.99
N MET A 102 20.90 -0.83 -11.01
CA MET A 102 19.94 0.26 -11.01
C MET A 102 20.33 1.31 -12.05
N PRO A 103 19.38 1.95 -12.74
CA PRO A 103 19.66 3.11 -13.56
C PRO A 103 20.28 4.24 -12.72
N GLU A 104 21.05 5.10 -13.37
CA GLU A 104 21.66 6.25 -12.71
C GLU A 104 20.61 7.14 -12.01
N GLY A 105 20.92 7.56 -10.77
CA GLY A 105 20.04 8.38 -9.95
C GLY A 105 18.82 7.65 -9.37
N ILE A 106 18.68 6.33 -9.58
CA ILE A 106 17.58 5.53 -9.04
C ILE A 106 18.09 4.57 -7.96
N LEU A 107 17.46 4.61 -6.79
CA LEU A 107 17.75 3.73 -5.66
C LEU A 107 16.62 2.74 -5.45
N PHE A 108 16.93 1.54 -4.92
CA PHE A 108 15.87 0.59 -4.57
C PHE A 108 14.99 1.19 -3.47
N PRO A 109 13.67 1.28 -3.65
CA PRO A 109 12.80 1.89 -2.66
C PRO A 109 12.80 1.12 -1.34
N SER A 110 12.61 1.85 -0.25
CA SER A 110 12.34 1.29 1.07
C SER A 110 11.19 2.04 1.71
N ILE A 111 10.21 1.30 2.21
CA ILE A 111 9.04 1.83 2.90
C ILE A 111 9.00 1.23 4.30
N THR A 112 9.22 2.10 5.29
CA THR A 112 8.95 1.76 6.69
C THR A 112 7.45 1.84 6.94
N TYR A 113 6.84 0.73 7.30
CA TYR A 113 5.45 0.71 7.73
C TYR A 113 5.33 0.83 9.24
N ALA A 114 4.72 1.92 9.73
CA ALA A 114 4.07 1.90 11.03
C ALA A 114 2.78 1.06 10.93
N LEU A 115 2.55 0.19 11.90
CA LEU A 115 1.29 -0.54 12.04
C LEU A 115 0.21 0.46 12.47
N GLU A 116 -0.57 0.94 11.51
CA GLU A 116 -1.79 1.68 11.83
C GLU A 116 -2.87 0.71 12.31
N GLN A 117 -3.74 1.18 13.20
CA GLN A 117 -4.81 0.35 13.73
C GLN A 117 -5.91 0.25 12.67
N THR A 118 -6.08 -0.94 12.10
CA THR A 118 -7.07 -1.20 11.05
C THR A 118 -8.37 -1.74 11.63
N PRO A 119 -9.51 -1.57 10.93
CA PRO A 119 -10.78 -2.16 11.35
C PRO A 119 -10.66 -3.67 11.54
N ALA A 120 -11.08 -4.16 12.70
CA ALA A 120 -11.08 -5.57 13.05
C ALA A 120 -12.48 -6.17 12.94
N ASP A 121 -12.58 -7.48 12.72
CA ASP A 121 -13.85 -8.21 12.62
C ASP A 121 -14.69 -8.17 13.92
N GLY A 122 -14.09 -7.77 15.04
CA GLY A 122 -14.71 -7.73 16.36
C GLY A 122 -14.84 -9.10 17.02
N ALA A 123 -14.35 -10.18 16.38
CA ALA A 123 -14.40 -11.54 16.93
C ALA A 123 -13.51 -11.72 18.18
N GLY A 124 -12.57 -10.79 18.41
CA GLY A 124 -11.66 -10.80 19.56
C GLY A 124 -12.18 -10.11 20.84
N LYS A 125 -13.39 -9.53 20.86
CA LYS A 125 -13.88 -8.81 22.07
C LYS A 125 -14.48 -9.69 23.17
N ASN A 126 -14.58 -11.01 22.99
CA ASN A 126 -15.27 -11.92 23.94
C ASN A 126 -14.46 -13.17 24.36
N THR A 127 -13.15 -13.09 24.61
CA THR A 127 -12.41 -14.24 25.19
C THR A 127 -11.34 -13.89 26.23
N PHE A 128 -11.51 -12.82 27.00
CA PHE A 128 -10.83 -12.68 28.29
C PHE A 128 -11.88 -12.49 29.39
N THR A 129 -12.64 -13.55 29.66
CA THR A 129 -13.14 -13.77 31.01
C THR A 129 -11.90 -14.05 31.86
N SER A 130 -11.56 -13.11 32.74
CA SER A 130 -10.58 -13.30 33.79
C SER A 130 -10.88 -14.61 34.52
N TYR A 131 -9.96 -15.56 34.48
CA TYR A 131 -9.90 -16.57 35.52
C TYR A 131 -9.13 -15.96 36.69
N GLU A 132 -9.91 -15.71 37.74
CA GLU A 132 -9.56 -15.45 39.15
C GLU A 132 -8.76 -14.19 39.49
#